data_AF-A0A813WG62-F1
#
_entry.id   AF-A0A813WG62-F1
#
_cell.length_a   1.000
_cell.length_b   1.000
_cell.length_c   1.000
_cell.angle_alpha   90.00
_cell.angle_beta   90.00
_cell.angle_gamma   90.00
#
_symmetry.space_group_name_H-M   'P 1'
#
loop_
_entity.id
_entity.type
_entity.pdbx_description
1 polymer ?
#
loop_
_entity_poly.entity_id
_entity_poly.type
_entity_poly.pdbx_seq_one_letter_code
_entity_poly.pdbx_strand_id
1 'polypeptide(L)'
;MADACHKIAYKPIQPKLNNVELLDVSSFYDFLSYPTESLVKFFQDVLPGEEKVVLSFENVQQQVGSHDCGLFALAFATSLCYGDIPSSLFYDQKSLRNHYVNCIENNEIQRFPSKPKRGSTRNNCKLVDLYLK
;
A
#
# COMPACT_ATOMS: atom_id res chain seq x y z
N MET A 1 23.51 -2.07 -11.70
CA MET A 1 22.97 -2.24 -10.35
C MET A 1 21.81 -1.27 -10.20
N ALA A 2 20.58 -1.73 -10.44
CA ALA A 2 19.38 -0.93 -10.17
C ALA A 2 18.84 -1.41 -8.83
N ASP A 3 18.94 -0.55 -7.83
CA ASP A 3 18.42 -0.79 -6.49
C ASP A 3 16.89 -0.88 -6.60
N ALA A 4 16.32 -2.06 -6.36
CA ALA A 4 14.89 -2.29 -6.44
C ALA A 4 14.22 -1.62 -5.22
N CYS A 5 13.80 -0.37 -5.39
CA CYS A 5 13.13 0.38 -4.34
C CYS A 5 11.70 -0.16 -4.15
N HIS A 6 11.54 -1.21 -3.35
CA HIS A 6 10.25 -1.79 -3.00
C HIS A 6 9.69 -1.07 -1.76
N LYS A 7 8.52 -0.45 -1.89
CA LYS A 7 7.88 0.31 -0.80
C LYS A 7 6.42 -0.12 -0.67
N ILE A 8 6.06 -0.62 0.51
CA ILE A 8 4.71 -1.12 0.80
C ILE A 8 4.00 -0.10 1.68
N ALA A 9 2.74 0.19 1.40
CA ALA A 9 1.85 0.88 2.32
C ALA A 9 1.01 -0.18 3.06
N TYR A 10 0.90 -0.05 4.39
CA TYR A 10 0.03 -0.90 5.18
C TYR A 10 -0.75 -0.12 6.22
N LYS A 11 -1.96 -0.60 6.55
CA LYS A 11 -2.78 -0.10 7.63
C LYS A 11 -3.33 -1.25 8.47
N PRO A 12 -3.14 -1.24 9.80
CA PRO A 12 -3.85 -2.14 10.70
C PRO A 12 -5.34 -1.78 10.72
N ILE A 13 -6.23 -2.75 10.47
CA ILE A 13 -7.68 -2.60 10.62
C ILE A 13 -8.07 -3.05 12.05
N GLN A 14 -8.80 -2.20 12.77
CA GLN A 14 -9.26 -2.35 14.17
C GLN A 14 -10.05 -3.67 14.45
N PRO A 15 -10.25 -4.08 15.72
CA PRO A 15 -9.44 -5.03 16.50
C PRO A 15 -10.11 -6.42 16.64
N LYS A 16 -11.07 -6.80 15.78
CA LYS A 16 -11.79 -8.08 15.94
C LYS A 16 -11.16 -9.25 15.18
N LEU A 17 -10.33 -8.95 14.20
CA LEU A 17 -9.33 -9.78 13.55
C LEU A 17 -8.33 -8.76 12.98
N ASN A 18 -7.05 -8.85 13.29
CA ASN A 18 -6.06 -7.89 12.77
C ASN A 18 -5.82 -8.14 11.28
N ASN A 19 -6.68 -7.53 10.45
CA ASN A 19 -6.53 -7.53 9.01
C ASN A 19 -5.54 -6.42 8.66
N VAL A 20 -4.50 -6.77 7.92
CA VAL A 20 -3.51 -5.83 7.38
C VAL A 20 -3.74 -5.72 5.87
N GLU A 21 -4.04 -4.52 5.42
CA GLU A 21 -4.11 -4.24 3.98
C GLU A 21 -2.70 -3.94 3.47
N LEU A 22 -2.23 -4.71 2.48
CA LEU A 22 -0.94 -4.50 1.83
C LEU A 22 -1.14 -4.03 0.41
N LEU A 23 -0.53 -2.90 0.09
CA LEU A 23 -0.58 -2.29 -1.22
C LEU A 23 0.81 -2.36 -1.86
N ASP A 24 0.91 -3.16 -2.91
CA ASP A 24 2.15 -3.28 -3.70
C ASP A 24 2.16 -2.25 -4.83
N VAL A 25 3.18 -1.39 -4.82
CA VAL A 25 3.36 -0.29 -5.78
C VAL A 25 4.38 -0.63 -6.87
N SER A 26 4.99 -1.82 -6.82
CA SER A 26 6.08 -2.20 -7.72
C SER A 26 5.56 -2.89 -8.99
N SER A 27 5.97 -2.39 -10.15
CA SER A 27 5.67 -3.01 -11.46
C SER A 27 6.52 -4.25 -11.77
N PHE A 28 7.50 -4.56 -10.91
CA PHE A 28 8.58 -5.52 -11.20
C PHE A 28 8.53 -6.81 -10.37
N TYR A 29 7.76 -6.84 -9.27
CA TYR A 29 7.66 -8.02 -8.42
C TYR A 29 6.21 -8.23 -7.98
N ASP A 30 5.69 -9.42 -8.26
CA ASP A 30 4.44 -9.92 -7.71
C ASP A 30 4.71 -10.39 -6.27
N PHE A 31 3.73 -10.25 -5.36
CA PHE A 31 3.83 -10.66 -3.95
C PHE A 31 4.31 -12.11 -3.78
N LEU A 32 4.07 -12.97 -4.79
CA LEU A 32 4.58 -14.34 -4.87
C LEU A 32 6.12 -14.45 -4.81
N SER A 33 6.85 -13.34 -4.93
CA SER A 33 8.30 -13.32 -4.82
C SER A 33 8.82 -13.11 -3.40
N TYR A 34 7.99 -12.72 -2.42
CA TYR A 34 8.43 -12.59 -1.04
C TYR A 34 8.47 -13.95 -0.35
N PRO A 35 9.60 -14.32 0.29
CA PRO A 35 9.64 -15.50 1.15
C PRO A 35 8.66 -15.30 2.31
N THR A 36 7.68 -16.20 2.46
CA THR A 36 6.67 -16.16 3.53
C THR A 36 7.30 -15.99 4.91
N GLU A 37 8.45 -16.62 5.14
CA GLU A 37 9.22 -16.53 6.40
C GLU A 37 9.63 -15.10 6.75
N SER A 38 10.02 -14.30 5.75
CA SER A 38 10.43 -12.91 5.97
C SER A 38 9.25 -12.03 6.37
N LEU A 39 8.08 -12.28 5.80
CA LEU A 39 6.84 -11.59 6.16
C LEU A 39 6.38 -12.00 7.56
N VAL A 40 6.39 -13.30 7.88
CA VAL A 40 6.03 -13.81 9.21
C VAL A 40 6.90 -13.16 10.28
N LYS A 41 8.23 -13.15 10.08
CA LYS A 41 9.16 -12.53 11.03
C LYS A 41 8.89 -11.03 11.21
N PHE A 42 8.69 -10.31 10.11
CA PHE A 42 8.36 -8.88 10.18
C PHE A 42 7.08 -8.63 10.98
N PHE A 43 6.01 -9.38 10.73
CA PHE A 43 4.75 -9.21 11.45
C PHE A 43 4.80 -9.68 12.89
N GLN A 44 5.60 -10.70 13.22
CA GLN A 44 5.90 -11.08 14.61
C GLN A 44 6.56 -9.92 15.38
N ASP A 45 7.52 -9.23 14.76
CA ASP A 45 8.26 -8.12 15.38
C ASP A 45 7.37 -6.87 15.55
N VAL A 46 6.50 -6.57 14.58
CA VAL A 46 5.66 -5.36 14.56
C VAL A 46 4.35 -5.53 15.34
N LEU A 47 3.81 -6.75 15.40
CA LEU A 47 2.55 -7.09 16.07
C LEU A 47 2.76 -8.18 17.13
N PRO A 48 3.57 -7.91 18.18
CA PRO A 48 3.85 -8.90 19.21
C PRO A 48 2.58 -9.28 19.97
N GLY A 49 2.26 -10.58 19.99
CA GLY A 49 1.09 -11.13 20.68
C GLY A 49 0.02 -11.68 19.75
N GLU A 50 0.00 -11.25 18.49
CA GLU A 50 -0.92 -11.78 17.50
C GLU A 50 -0.53 -13.19 17.05
N GLU A 51 -1.53 -14.05 16.88
CA GLU A 51 -1.32 -15.42 16.41
C GLU A 51 -1.46 -15.52 14.89
N LYS A 52 -2.24 -14.61 14.32
CA LYS A 52 -2.61 -14.62 12.91
C LYS A 52 -2.79 -13.20 12.40
N VAL A 53 -2.30 -12.97 11.18
CA VAL A 53 -2.57 -11.76 10.41
C VAL A 53 -3.19 -12.18 9.07
N VAL A 54 -4.21 -11.44 8.64
CA VAL A 54 -4.79 -11.61 7.30
C VAL A 54 -4.27 -10.50 6.42
N LEU A 55 -3.52 -10.85 5.38
CA LEU A 55 -3.03 -9.90 4.39
C LEU A 55 -4.02 -9.76 3.25
N SER A 56 -4.38 -8.51 2.93
CA SER A 56 -5.29 -8.15 1.84
C SER A 56 -4.49 -7.45 0.74
N PHE A 57 -4.35 -8.07 -0.42
CA PHE A 57 -3.65 -7.52 -1.58
C PHE A 57 -4.62 -6.87 -2.55
N GLU A 58 -4.68 -5.55 -2.52
CA GLU A 58 -5.52 -4.80 -3.42
C GLU A 58 -4.82 -4.50 -4.75
N ASN A 59 -5.57 -4.60 -5.84
CA ASN A 59 -5.09 -4.22 -7.17
C ASN A 59 -5.13 -2.70 -7.35
N VAL A 60 -4.05 -2.04 -6.93
CA VAL A 60 -3.86 -0.60 -7.02
C VAL A 60 -3.16 -0.17 -8.30
N GLN A 61 -3.21 1.13 -8.61
CA GLN A 61 -2.51 1.70 -9.74
C GLN A 61 -0.99 1.49 -9.61
N GLN A 62 -0.39 0.83 -10.59
CA GLN A 62 1.07 0.71 -10.70
C GLN A 62 1.67 2.02 -11.21
N GLN A 63 2.86 2.38 -10.71
CA GLN A 63 3.61 3.51 -11.23
C GLN A 63 4.09 3.25 -12.67
N VAL A 64 4.30 4.31 -13.43
CA VAL A 64 5.03 4.27 -14.70
C VAL A 64 6.49 4.69 -14.47
N GLY A 65 7.46 3.87 -14.88
CA GLY A 65 8.90 4.11 -14.64
C GLY A 65 9.36 3.66 -13.25
N SER A 66 10.56 4.06 -12.80
CA SER A 66 11.20 3.54 -11.58
C SER A 66 11.26 4.52 -10.40
N HIS A 67 10.88 5.79 -10.56
CA HIS A 67 11.21 6.85 -9.59
C HIS A 67 10.06 7.26 -8.64
N ASP A 68 8.84 6.78 -8.89
CA ASP A 68 7.65 7.29 -8.20
C ASP A 68 7.03 6.29 -7.20
N CYS A 69 7.67 5.14 -6.93
CA CYS A 69 7.18 4.13 -5.96
C CYS A 69 6.89 4.73 -4.59
N GLY A 70 7.80 5.56 -4.11
CA GLY A 70 7.63 6.24 -2.82
C GLY A 70 6.46 7.21 -2.81
N LEU A 71 6.18 7.88 -3.94
CA LEU A 71 5.07 8.81 -4.05
C LEU A 71 3.74 8.07 -4.08
N PHE A 72 3.66 6.93 -4.76
CA PHE A 72 2.47 6.07 -4.73
C PHE A 72 2.23 5.47 -3.35
N ALA A 73 3.28 4.94 -2.69
CA ALA A 73 3.16 4.41 -1.33
C ALA A 73 2.63 5.48 -0.36
N LEU A 74 3.10 6.72 -0.48
CA LEU A 74 2.63 7.84 0.34
C LEU A 74 1.18 8.22 0.01
N ALA A 75 0.82 8.30 -1.27
CA ALA A 75 -0.55 8.59 -1.71
C ALA A 75 -1.54 7.52 -1.20
N PHE A 76 -1.15 6.25 -1.25
CA PHE A 76 -1.95 5.14 -0.74
C PHE A 76 -2.11 5.19 0.77
N ALA A 77 -1.02 5.35 1.52
CA ALA A 77 -1.07 5.51 2.96
C ALA A 77 -1.96 6.69 3.37
N THR A 78 -1.85 7.81 2.65
CA THR A 78 -2.68 9.00 2.86
C THR A 78 -4.16 8.67 2.66
N SER A 79 -4.54 8.07 1.52
CA SER A 79 -5.91 7.65 1.26
C SER A 79 -6.46 6.72 2.34
N LEU A 80 -5.67 5.73 2.78
CA LEU A 80 -6.06 4.84 3.87
C LEU A 80 -6.28 5.58 5.19
N CYS A 81 -5.43 6.55 5.54
CA CYS A 81 -5.62 7.40 6.72
C CYS A 81 -6.89 8.24 6.65
N TYR A 82 -7.24 8.70 5.45
CA TYR A 82 -8.46 9.46 5.18
C TYR A 82 -9.72 8.61 4.99
N GLY A 83 -9.61 7.27 5.04
CA GLY A 83 -10.72 6.33 4.91
C GLY A 83 -11.12 6.01 3.46
N ASP A 84 -10.32 6.43 2.48
CA ASP A 84 -10.53 6.13 1.07
C ASP A 84 -9.92 4.76 0.71
N ILE A 85 -10.45 4.12 -0.34
CA ILE A 85 -9.98 2.82 -0.84
C ILE A 85 -9.03 3.07 -2.03
N PRO A 86 -7.71 2.85 -1.91
CA PRO A 86 -6.76 3.19 -2.97
C PRO A 86 -7.01 2.49 -4.31
N SER A 87 -7.54 1.26 -4.31
CA SER A 87 -7.88 0.51 -5.53
C SER A 87 -9.07 1.10 -6.31
N SER A 88 -9.89 1.93 -5.64
CA SER A 88 -11.00 2.67 -6.25
C SER A 88 -10.57 4.03 -6.85
N LEU A 89 -9.34 4.44 -6.63
CA LEU A 89 -8.79 5.73 -7.07
C LEU A 89 -7.81 5.55 -8.23
N PHE A 90 -7.75 6.58 -9.07
CA PHE A 90 -6.74 6.73 -10.12
C PHE A 90 -5.98 8.03 -9.87
N TYR A 91 -4.72 7.90 -9.48
CA TYR A 91 -3.82 8.98 -9.08
C TYR A 91 -3.16 9.61 -10.30
N ASP A 92 -3.06 10.94 -10.27
CA ASP A 92 -2.33 11.70 -11.29
C ASP A 92 -0.82 11.72 -10.96
N GLN A 93 -0.11 10.70 -11.46
CA GLN A 93 1.32 10.50 -11.20
C GLN A 93 2.17 11.75 -11.47
N LYS A 94 1.84 12.52 -12.52
CA LYS A 94 2.60 13.73 -12.89
C LYS A 94 2.52 14.80 -11.81
N SER A 95 1.41 14.86 -11.09
CA SER A 95 1.15 15.86 -10.05
C SER A 95 1.57 15.40 -8.66
N LEU A 96 1.80 14.09 -8.43
CA LEU A 96 2.15 13.56 -7.10
C LEU A 96 3.36 14.22 -6.46
N ARG A 97 4.43 14.44 -7.25
CA ARG A 97 5.69 15.03 -6.74
C ARG A 97 5.49 16.48 -6.29
N ASN A 98 4.88 17.30 -7.14
CA ASN A 98 4.64 18.71 -6.82
C ASN A 98 3.67 18.85 -5.65
N HIS A 99 2.63 18.02 -5.60
CA HIS A 99 1.72 17.99 -4.46
C HIS A 99 2.43 17.59 -3.16
N TYR A 100 3.31 16.58 -3.19
CA TYR A 100 4.10 16.20 -2.02
C TYR A 100 4.95 17.37 -1.51
N VAL A 101 5.65 18.09 -2.40
CA VAL A 101 6.42 19.28 -2.03
C VAL A 101 5.53 20.30 -1.33
N ASN A 102 4.37 20.63 -1.91
CA ASN A 102 3.41 21.56 -1.30
C ASN A 102 2.92 21.08 0.08
N CYS A 103 2.65 19.79 0.26
CA CYS A 103 2.23 19.24 1.55
C CYS A 103 3.30 19.41 2.63
N ILE A 104 4.58 19.16 2.27
CA ILE A 104 5.70 19.35 3.19
C ILE A 104 5.91 20.83 3.51
N GLU A 105 5.87 21.72 2.51
CA GLU A 105 6.02 23.16 2.71
C GLU A 105 4.91 23.74 3.60
N ASN A 106 3.69 23.22 3.50
CA ASN A 106 2.55 23.62 4.32
C ASN A 106 2.46 22.87 5.66
N ASN A 107 3.36 21.91 5.94
CA ASN A 107 3.33 21.03 7.11
C ASN A 107 2.00 20.27 7.29
N GLU A 108 1.31 19.95 6.19
CA GLU A 108 0.02 19.25 6.20
C GLU A 108 -0.06 18.27 5.04
N ILE A 109 -0.20 16.97 5.35
CA ILE A 109 -0.42 15.94 4.33
C ILE A 109 -1.91 15.91 3.97
N GLN A 110 -2.22 16.39 2.76
CA GLN A 110 -3.55 16.34 2.17
C GLN A 110 -3.72 15.15 1.23
N ARG A 111 -4.97 14.83 0.88
CA ARG A 111 -5.29 13.80 -0.12
C ARG A 111 -4.58 14.11 -1.44
N PHE A 112 -3.85 13.11 -1.94
CA PHE A 112 -3.12 13.26 -3.18
C PHE A 112 -4.06 13.37 -4.39
N PRO A 113 -3.65 14.10 -5.46
CA PRO A 113 -4.46 14.30 -6.66
C PRO A 113 -4.88 12.96 -7.29
N SER A 114 -6.18 12.70 -7.26
CA SER A 114 -6.78 11.47 -7.79
C SER A 114 -8.21 11.70 -8.27
N LYS A 115 -8.71 10.75 -9.04
CA LYS A 115 -10.11 10.69 -9.49
C LYS A 115 -10.68 9.29 -9.26
N PRO A 116 -12.00 9.13 -9.13
CA PRO A 116 -12.61 7.80 -9.08
C PRO A 116 -12.28 6.99 -10.34
N LYS A 117 -11.90 5.73 -10.16
CA LYS A 117 -11.66 4.79 -11.26
C LYS A 117 -13.00 4.41 -11.89
N ARG A 118 -13.20 4.71 -13.17
CA ARG A 118 -14.44 4.37 -13.89
C ARG A 118 -14.47 2.87 -14.17
N GLY A 119 -15.40 2.14 -13.55
CA GLY A 119 -15.76 0.77 -13.93
C GLY A 119 -14.94 -0.37 -13.31
N SER A 120 -14.83 -0.48 -11.99
CA SER A 120 -14.28 -1.68 -11.35
C SER A 120 -15.11 -2.11 -10.15
N THR A 121 -16.09 -2.98 -10.39
CA THR A 121 -16.82 -3.74 -9.35
C THR A 121 -16.21 -5.12 -9.10
N ARG A 122 -14.98 -5.38 -9.59
CA ARG A 122 -14.27 -6.65 -9.32
C ARG A 122 -13.06 -6.39 -8.42
N ASN A 123 -13.29 -6.58 -7.13
CA ASN A 123 -12.25 -6.76 -6.13
C ASN A 123 -11.63 -8.15 -6.35
N ASN A 124 -10.65 -8.27 -7.26
CA ASN A 124 -9.71 -9.37 -7.19
C ASN A 124 -8.69 -9.03 -6.10
N CYS A 125 -9.16 -9.01 -4.85
CA CYS A 125 -8.29 -8.93 -3.69
C CYS A 125 -7.85 -10.35 -3.35
N LYS A 126 -6.54 -10.58 -3.31
CA LYS A 126 -6.01 -11.85 -2.80
C LYS A 126 -5.90 -11.73 -1.29
N LEU A 127 -6.52 -12.66 -0.56
CA LEU A 127 -6.34 -12.77 0.88
C LEU A 127 -5.30 -13.85 1.17
N VAL A 128 -4.39 -13.58 2.10
CA VAL A 128 -3.39 -14.54 2.58
C VAL A 128 -3.39 -14.56 4.08
N ASP A 129 -3.65 -15.74 4.64
CA ASP A 129 -3.53 -15.98 6.07
C ASP A 129 -2.06 -16.25 6.42
N LEU A 130 -1.49 -15.42 7.30
CA LEU A 130 -0.18 -15.64 7.90
C LEU A 130 -0.34 -16.01 9.36
N TYR A 131 0.17 -17.18 9.73
CA TYR A 131 0.27 -17.62 11.12
C TYR A 131 1.63 -17.18 11.67
N LEU A 132 1.60 -16.49 12.82
CA LEU A 132 2.76 -15.88 13.44
C LEU A 132 3.33 -16.74 14.60
N LYS A 133 2.76 -17.91 14.88
CA LYS A 133 3.23 -18.87 15.89
C LYS A 133 3.14 -20.30 15.36
#